data_AF-A0A385HZW4-F1
#
_entry.id   AF-A0A385HZW4-F1
#
_cell.length_a   1.000
_cell.length_b   1.000
_cell.length_c   1.000
_cell.angle_alpha   90.00
_cell.angle_beta   90.00
_cell.angle_gamma   90.00
#
_symmetry.space_group_name_H-M   'P 1'
#
loop_
_entity.id
_entity.type
_entity.pdbx_description
1 polymer ?
#
loop_
_entity_poly.entity_id
_entity_poly.type
_entity_poly.pdbx_seq_one_letter_code
_entity_poly.pdbx_strand_id
1 'polypeptide(L)'
;MVLRDEQNHPFYVRDRARVNELLTCKTPAAGDLVDLARFFIRYQGFPGAYDLQEDLTKVLQSWHMSNEALNQSTRKLWMSGDALETKIEDSVGSGFDTSDRDENE
;
A
#
# COMPACT_ATOMS: atom_id res chain seq x y z
N MET A 1 21.96 24.13 -11.23
CA MET A 1 20.68 23.50 -10.84
C MET A 1 20.64 22.15 -11.52
N VAL A 2 20.82 21.05 -10.77
CA VAL A 2 20.70 19.70 -11.36
C VAL A 2 19.21 19.43 -11.49
N LEU A 3 18.70 19.43 -12.71
CA LEU A 3 17.39 18.86 -13.02
C LEU A 3 17.53 17.37 -12.68
N ARG A 4 16.94 16.94 -11.56
CA ARG A 4 16.81 15.51 -11.29
C ARG A 4 15.79 14.99 -12.30
N ASP A 5 16.22 14.11 -13.19
CA ASP A 5 15.31 13.39 -14.07
C ASP A 5 14.27 12.65 -13.24
N GLU A 6 13.01 12.76 -13.68
CA GLU A 6 11.90 12.06 -13.06
C GLU A 6 12.10 10.55 -13.19
N GLN A 7 11.97 9.83 -12.07
CA GLN A 7 12.09 8.38 -12.03
C GLN A 7 10.73 7.71 -12.21
N ASN A 8 10.70 6.68 -13.04
CA ASN A 8 9.55 5.80 -13.17
C ASN A 8 9.57 4.75 -12.06
N HIS A 9 8.59 4.79 -11.16
CA HIS A 9 8.48 3.78 -10.10
C HIS A 9 8.00 2.43 -10.68
N PRO A 10 8.64 1.29 -10.37
CA PRO A 10 8.32 0.00 -11.00
C PRO A 10 6.89 -0.50 -10.69
N PHE A 11 6.30 -0.07 -9.57
CA PHE A 11 4.91 -0.38 -9.22
C PHE A 11 3.90 0.67 -9.66
N TYR A 12 4.32 1.73 -10.37
CA TYR A 12 3.47 2.86 -10.72
C TYR A 12 2.16 2.43 -11.37
N VAL A 13 2.20 1.58 -12.40
CA VAL A 13 0.99 1.16 -13.13
C VAL A 13 -0.04 0.49 -12.21
N ARG A 14 0.41 -0.46 -11.38
CA ARG A 14 -0.46 -1.17 -10.44
C ARG A 14 -1.00 -0.23 -9.37
N ASP A 15 -0.14 0.60 -8.80
CA ASP A 15 -0.52 1.50 -7.71
C ASP A 15 -1.45 2.61 -8.22
N ARG A 16 -1.23 3.12 -9.44
CA ARG A 16 -2.10 4.09 -10.09
C ARG A 16 -3.52 3.56 -10.27
N ALA A 17 -3.66 2.30 -10.70
CA ALA A 17 -4.97 1.66 -10.81
C ALA A 17 -5.69 1.63 -9.45
N ARG A 18 -4.97 1.24 -8.38
CA ARG A 18 -5.54 1.22 -7.04
C ARG A 18 -5.88 2.61 -6.50
N VAL A 19 -5.04 3.62 -6.75
CA VAL A 19 -5.31 5.01 -6.35
C VAL A 19 -6.54 5.57 -7.08
N ASN A 20 -6.73 5.24 -8.35
CA ASN A 20 -7.93 5.64 -9.08
C ASN A 20 -9.22 5.04 -8.45
N GLU A 21 -9.18 3.80 -7.96
CA GLU A 21 -10.30 3.22 -7.20
C GLU A 21 -10.55 4.00 -5.91
N LEU A 22 -9.49 4.30 -5.14
CA LEU A 22 -9.59 5.05 -3.89
C LEU A 22 -10.18 6.46 -4.09
N LEU A 23 -9.84 7.14 -5.18
CA LEU A 23 -10.38 8.47 -5.53
C LEU A 23 -11.90 8.47 -5.73
N THR A 24 -12.47 7.33 -6.12
CA THR A 24 -13.93 7.17 -6.33
C THR A 24 -14.64 6.61 -5.10
N CYS A 25 -13.89 6.12 -4.12
CA CYS A 25 -14.42 5.55 -2.89
C CYS A 25 -14.91 6.66 -1.94
N LYS A 26 -16.20 6.63 -1.57
CA LYS A 26 -16.78 7.61 -0.65
C LYS A 26 -16.59 7.25 0.83
N THR A 27 -16.59 5.94 1.13
CA THR A 27 -16.50 5.41 2.50
C THR A 27 -15.44 4.33 2.52
N PRO A 28 -14.23 4.62 3.05
CA PRO A 28 -13.12 3.66 3.02
C PRO A 28 -13.36 2.47 3.94
N ALA A 29 -13.03 1.28 3.46
CA ALA A 29 -12.90 0.07 4.28
C ALA A 29 -11.51 0.00 4.95
N ALA A 30 -11.31 -0.95 5.88
CA ALA A 30 -10.04 -1.16 6.57
C ALA A 30 -8.86 -1.33 5.59
N GLY A 31 -9.04 -2.13 4.53
CA GLY A 31 -8.04 -2.35 3.50
C GLY A 31 -7.69 -1.09 2.70
N ASP A 32 -8.67 -0.20 2.48
CA ASP A 32 -8.43 1.07 1.78
C ASP A 32 -7.53 1.99 2.62
N LEU A 33 -7.73 2.01 3.94
CA LEU A 33 -6.89 2.77 4.88
C LEU A 33 -5.46 2.21 4.91
N VAL A 34 -5.32 0.88 4.95
CA VAL A 34 -4.01 0.21 4.93
C VAL A 34 -3.28 0.47 3.61
N ASP A 35 -3.98 0.35 2.47
CA ASP A 35 -3.42 0.62 1.15
C ASP A 35 -2.97 2.07 1.01
N LEU A 36 -3.81 3.03 1.42
CA LEU A 36 -3.49 4.45 1.35
C LEU A 36 -2.25 4.78 2.18
N ALA A 37 -2.17 4.27 3.42
CA ALA A 37 -1.00 4.49 4.28
C ALA A 37 0.27 3.88 3.66
N ARG A 38 0.17 2.67 3.08
CA ARG A 38 1.29 2.03 2.38
C ARG A 38 1.76 2.86 1.18
N PHE A 39 0.84 3.46 0.42
CA PHE A 39 1.21 4.32 -0.71
C PHE A 39 1.89 5.62 -0.26
N PHE A 40 1.41 6.25 0.82
CA PHE A 40 2.11 7.40 1.39
C PHE A 40 3.56 7.06 1.77
N ILE A 41 3.79 5.94 2.46
CA ILE A 41 5.14 5.50 2.83
C ILE A 41 5.99 5.23 1.58
N ARG A 42 5.43 4.53 0.58
CA ARG A 42 6.14 4.12 -0.64
C ARG A 42 6.59 5.30 -1.49
N TYR A 43 5.74 6.31 -1.66
CA TYR A 43 6.01 7.44 -2.57
C TYR A 43 6.58 8.66 -1.84
N GLN A 44 6.70 8.65 -0.50
CA GLN A 44 7.26 9.76 0.26
C GLN A 44 8.71 10.05 -0.16
N GLY A 45 8.94 11.25 -0.71
CA GLY A 45 10.26 11.69 -1.13
C GLY A 45 10.80 10.99 -2.39
N PHE A 46 9.97 10.19 -3.06
CA PHE A 46 10.33 9.56 -4.32
C PHE A 46 10.45 10.63 -5.44
N PRO A 47 11.55 10.65 -6.21
CA PRO A 47 11.78 11.66 -7.25
C PRO A 47 11.00 11.32 -8.54
N GLY A 48 9.66 11.31 -8.46
CA GLY A 48 8.74 11.09 -9.57
C GLY A 48 7.36 10.66 -9.10
N ALA A 49 6.47 10.28 -10.04
CA ALA A 49 5.08 9.93 -9.73
C ALA A 49 4.36 11.04 -8.92
N TYR A 50 4.68 12.31 -9.25
CA TYR A 50 4.14 13.47 -8.55
C TYR A 50 2.61 13.56 -8.68
N ASP A 51 2.09 13.16 -9.84
CA ASP A 51 0.65 13.01 -10.09
C ASP A 51 -0.02 12.05 -9.09
N LEU A 52 0.63 10.92 -8.81
CA LEU A 52 0.13 9.92 -7.87
C LEU A 52 0.20 10.47 -6.44
N GLN A 53 1.29 11.14 -6.07
CA GLN A 53 1.42 11.79 -4.75
C GLN A 53 0.34 12.86 -4.49
N GLU A 54 0.03 13.68 -5.50
CA GLU A 54 -1.07 14.63 -5.44
C GLU A 54 -2.42 13.94 -5.26
N ASP A 55 -2.65 12.83 -5.97
CA ASP A 55 -3.91 12.09 -5.88
C ASP A 55 -4.06 11.37 -4.54
N LEU A 56 -3.00 10.86 -3.92
CA LEU A 56 -3.04 10.35 -2.53
C LEU A 56 -3.54 11.43 -1.56
N THR A 57 -3.13 12.68 -1.78
CA THR A 57 -3.57 13.83 -0.97
C THR A 57 -5.04 14.15 -1.22
N LYS A 58 -5.52 14.05 -2.47
CA LYS A 58 -6.94 14.22 -2.81
C LYS A 58 -7.82 13.14 -2.18
N VAL A 59 -7.34 11.89 -2.12
CA VAL A 59 -8.05 10.80 -1.42
C VAL A 59 -8.27 11.18 0.05
N LEU A 60 -7.22 11.60 0.78
CA LEU A 60 -7.36 12.05 2.17
C LEU A 60 -8.38 13.18 2.33
N GLN A 61 -8.34 14.18 1.43
CA GLN A 61 -9.27 15.30 1.45
C GLN A 61 -10.72 14.86 1.23
N SER A 62 -10.95 13.94 0.29
CA SER A 62 -12.28 13.40 0.00
C SER A 62 -12.88 12.61 1.16
N TRP A 63 -12.03 11.97 1.97
CA TRP A 63 -12.44 11.26 3.18
C TRP A 63 -12.45 12.15 4.43
N HIS A 64 -12.13 13.44 4.28
CA HIS A 64 -12.02 14.40 5.38
C HIS A 64 -11.03 13.94 6.48
N MET A 65 -9.93 13.31 6.08
CA MET A 65 -8.91 12.77 6.99
C MET A 65 -7.58 13.51 6.85
N SER A 66 -6.83 13.62 7.96
CA SER A 66 -5.43 14.01 7.94
C SER A 66 -4.52 12.79 7.81
N ASN A 67 -3.26 13.00 7.43
CA ASN A 67 -2.26 11.93 7.42
C ASN A 67 -2.06 11.33 8.83
N GLU A 68 -2.11 12.17 9.87
CA GLU A 68 -2.04 11.70 11.25
C GLU A 68 -3.23 10.81 11.61
N ALA A 69 -4.46 11.21 11.26
CA ALA A 69 -5.66 10.42 11.50
C ALA A 69 -5.61 9.08 10.75
N LEU A 70 -5.13 9.07 9.50
CA LEU A 70 -4.88 7.85 8.73
C LEU A 70 -3.93 6.91 9.49
N ASN A 71 -2.79 7.43 9.94
CA ASN A 71 -1.79 6.64 10.68
C ASN A 71 -2.31 6.13 12.03
N GLN A 72 -3.13 6.91 12.73
CA GLN A 72 -3.76 6.46 13.97
C GLN A 72 -4.78 5.35 13.71
N SER A 73 -5.62 5.49 12.68
CA SER A 73 -6.60 4.48 12.29
C SER A 73 -5.95 3.18 11.84
N THR A 74 -4.90 3.23 11.02
CA THR A 74 -4.19 2.02 10.60
C THR A 74 -3.49 1.34 11.78
N ARG A 75 -2.87 2.07 12.72
CA ARG A 75 -2.33 1.46 13.95
C ARG A 75 -3.40 0.73 14.76
N LYS A 76 -4.61 1.29 14.89
CA LYS A 76 -5.71 0.63 15.58
C LYS A 76 -6.11 -0.68 14.89
N LEU A 77 -6.20 -0.69 13.56
CA LEU A 77 -6.49 -1.90 12.77
C LEU A 77 -5.43 -2.99 12.94
N TRP A 78 -4.15 -2.59 13.03
CA TRP A 78 -3.07 -3.55 13.30
C TRP A 78 -3.15 -4.12 14.72
N MET A 79 -3.54 -3.30 15.70
CA MET A 79 -3.71 -3.76 17.08
C MET A 79 -4.93 -4.67 17.27
N SER A 80 -6.00 -4.50 16.49
CA SER A 80 -7.19 -5.35 16.56
C SER A 80 -7.03 -6.67 15.80
N GLY A 81 -6.08 -6.77 14.87
CA GLY A 81 -5.88 -7.94 14.00
C GLY A 81 -6.64 -7.85 12.67
N ASP A 82 -7.59 -6.91 12.54
CA ASP A 82 -8.43 -6.71 11.35
C ASP A 82 -7.62 -6.33 10.10
N ALA A 83 -6.42 -5.77 10.29
CA ALA A 83 -5.50 -5.46 9.20
C ALA A 83 -5.04 -6.72 8.44
N LEU A 84 -5.02 -7.89 9.07
CA LEU A 84 -4.59 -9.16 8.46
C LEU A 84 -5.73 -9.89 7.75
N GLU A 85 -6.98 -9.71 8.19
CA GLU A 85 -8.15 -10.36 7.60
C GLU A 85 -8.53 -9.74 6.25
N THR A 86 -8.02 -8.54 5.95
CA THR A 86 -8.32 -7.85 4.70
C THR A 86 -7.42 -8.33 3.56
N LYS A 87 -7.94 -9.28 2.77
CA LYS A 87 -7.35 -9.88 1.56
C LYS A 87 -6.09 -10.74 1.80
N ILE A 88 -6.23 -11.77 2.63
CA ILE A 88 -5.61 -13.06 2.31
C ILE A 88 -6.59 -13.78 1.38
N GLU A 89 -6.56 -13.47 0.08
CA GLU A 89 -7.04 -14.43 -0.91
C GLU A 89 -5.99 -15.56 -0.94
N ASP A 90 -6.37 -16.69 -0.33
CA ASP A 90 -5.71 -18.01 -0.28
C ASP A 90 -4.49 -18.22 -1.19
N SER A 91 -3.35 -17.64 -0.83
CA SER A 91 -2.08 -17.95 -1.49
C SER A 91 -0.91 -17.94 -0.51
N VAL A 92 -1.13 -18.45 0.70
CA VAL A 92 -0.05 -19.05 1.50
C VAL A 92 0.14 -20.48 1.04
N GLY A 93 0.70 -20.64 -0.16
CA GLY A 93 1.35 -21.88 -0.54
C GLY A 93 2.56 -22.06 0.37
N SER A 94 2.37 -22.72 1.51
CA SER A 94 3.45 -23.18 2.38
C SER A 94 4.21 -24.33 1.68
N GLY A 95 4.86 -24.00 0.56
CA GLY A 95 5.79 -24.86 -0.16
C GLY A 95 7.19 -24.74 0.44
N PHE A 96 7.30 -24.92 1.76
CA PHE A 96 8.57 -25.19 2.40
C PHE A 96 8.59 -26.69 2.75
N ASP A 97 8.83 -27.51 1.74
CA ASP A 97 9.22 -28.92 1.92
C ASP A 97 10.75 -28.96 1.79
N THR A 98 11.46 -28.71 2.88
CA THR A 98 12.85 -29.14 3.01
C THR A 98 12.86 -30.58 3.51
N SER A 99 12.58 -31.51 2.61
CA SER A 99 13.05 -32.88 2.78
C SER A 99 14.46 -32.95 2.23
N ASP A 100 15.44 -32.64 3.08
CA ASP A 100 16.81 -33.13 2.89
C ASP A 100 16.72 -34.66 2.91
N ARG A 101 16.76 -35.27 1.73
CA ARG A 101 16.94 -36.71 1.60
C ARG A 101 18.43 -36.97 1.76
N ASP A 102 18.82 -37.40 2.95
CA ASP A 102 20.13 -38.02 3.17
C ASP A 102 20.22 -39.26 2.26
N GLU A 103 20.87 -39.13 1.11
CA GLU A 103 21.33 -40.26 0.31
C GLU A 103 22.78 -40.55 0.72
N ASN A 104 22.89 -41.56 1.58
CA ASN A 104 24.11 -42.22 1.97
C ASN A 104 24.72 -42.98 0.78
N GLU A 105 25.95 -42.63 0.39
CA GLU A 105 26.84 -43.49 -0.41
C GLU A 105 28.27 -43.46 0.15
#